data_AF-A0A9X1ULB0-F1
#
_entry.id   AF-A0A9X1ULB0-F1
#
_cell.length_a   1.000
_cell.length_b   1.000
_cell.length_c   1.000
_cell.angle_alpha   90.00
_cell.angle_beta   90.00
_cell.angle_gamma   90.00
#
_symmetry.space_group_name_H-M   'P 1'
#
loop_
_entity.id
_entity.type
_entity.pdbx_description
1 polymer ?
#
loop_
_entity_poly.entity_id
_entity_poly.type
_entity_poly.pdbx_seq_one_letter_code
_entity_poly.pdbx_strand_id
1 'polypeptide(L)'
;MDTLNTRPSWLATLLPLLAVWQYGDRNIVRAELHRMALSADAAAHSADALRRIANMLDRDGNPVEMHREELRAIARAALAEFDRVPPYAPVTTIIGQRGQLH
;
A
#
# COMPACT_ATOMS: atom_id res chain seq x y z
N MET A 1 -5.75 -24.85 14.99
CA MET A 1 -5.25 -23.46 14.99
C MET A 1 -5.61 -22.88 13.64
N ASP A 2 -6.84 -22.40 13.51
CA ASP A 2 -7.27 -21.66 12.33
C ASP A 2 -6.43 -20.39 12.24
N THR A 3 -5.60 -20.30 11.20
CA THR A 3 -4.97 -19.05 10.81
C THR A 3 -6.08 -18.09 10.41
N LEU A 4 -6.64 -17.39 11.39
CA LEU A 4 -7.54 -16.27 11.19
C LEU A 4 -6.87 -15.37 10.17
N ASN A 5 -7.46 -15.35 8.98
CA ASN A 5 -7.03 -14.56 7.84
C ASN A 5 -7.07 -13.10 8.28
N THR A 6 -5.98 -12.64 8.89
CA THR A 6 -5.80 -11.30 9.43
C THR A 6 -5.48 -10.40 8.25
N ARG A 7 -6.29 -10.47 7.20
CA ARG A 7 -6.32 -9.42 6.19
C ARG A 7 -6.80 -8.18 6.92
N PRO A 8 -5.95 -7.16 7.11
CA PRO A 8 -6.36 -5.94 7.76
C PRO A 8 -7.53 -5.39 6.94
N SER A 9 -8.70 -5.29 7.55
CA SER A 9 -9.83 -4.65 6.89
C SER A 9 -9.66 -3.14 6.97
N TRP A 10 -10.18 -2.41 5.98
CA TRP A 10 -10.24 -0.94 6.04
C TRP A 10 -10.91 -0.48 7.33
N LEU A 11 -11.94 -1.21 7.79
CA LEU A 11 -12.61 -0.96 9.06
C LEU A 11 -11.64 -1.02 10.27
N ALA A 12 -10.81 -2.07 10.34
CA ALA A 12 -9.81 -2.21 11.41
C ALA A 12 -8.77 -1.10 11.41
N THR A 13 -8.54 -0.44 10.27
CA THR A 13 -7.61 0.68 10.13
C THR A 13 -8.28 2.03 10.42
N LEU A 14 -9.53 2.22 9.97
CA LEU A 14 -10.26 3.48 10.09
C LEU A 14 -10.79 3.74 11.51
N LEU A 15 -11.16 2.70 12.26
CA LEU A 15 -11.69 2.85 13.62
C LEU A 15 -10.69 3.52 14.58
N PRO A 16 -9.41 3.10 14.66
CA PRO A 16 -8.39 3.82 15.43
C PRO A 16 -8.20 5.26 14.97
N LEU A 17 -8.24 5.53 13.66
CA LEU A 17 -8.09 6.88 13.12
C LEU A 17 -9.25 7.80 13.50
N LEU A 18 -10.47 7.28 13.56
CA LEU A 18 -11.63 7.99 14.07
C LEU A 18 -11.45 8.39 15.55
N ALA A 19 -10.93 7.49 16.38
CA ALA A 19 -10.64 7.79 17.77
C ALA A 19 -9.58 8.91 17.90
N VAL A 20 -8.50 8.84 17.11
CA VAL A 20 -7.46 9.90 17.11
C VAL A 20 -7.99 11.21 16.54
N TRP A 21 -8.93 11.18 15.60
CA TRP A 21 -9.57 12.39 15.07
C TRP A 21 -10.45 13.09 16.11
N GLN A 22 -11.18 12.29 16.91
CA GLN A 22 -12.09 12.78 17.94
C GLN A 22 -11.34 13.28 19.18
N TYR A 23 -10.29 12.58 19.60
CA TYR A 23 -9.65 12.79 20.91
C TYR A 23 -8.16 13.15 20.85
N GLY A 24 -7.55 13.19 19.66
CA GLY A 24 -6.12 13.41 19.48
C GLY A 24 -5.78 14.43 18.39
N ASP A 25 -4.57 14.31 17.83
CA ASP A 25 -4.07 15.26 16.83
C ASP A 25 -4.62 14.94 15.44
N ARG A 26 -5.46 15.85 14.93
CA ARG A 26 -6.06 15.76 13.60
C ARG A 26 -5.05 15.80 12.46
N ASN A 27 -3.88 16.40 12.65
CA ASN A 27 -2.83 16.41 11.62
C ASN A 27 -2.25 15.01 11.42
N ILE A 28 -2.15 14.20 12.49
CA ILE A 28 -1.70 12.80 12.40
C ILE A 28 -2.69 12.00 11.55
N VAL A 29 -3.99 12.16 11.81
CA VAL A 29 -5.03 11.47 11.03
C VAL A 29 -5.02 11.92 9.56
N ARG A 30 -4.87 13.22 9.30
CA ARG A 30 -4.78 13.75 7.93
C ARG A 30 -3.59 13.16 7.18
N ALA A 31 -2.41 13.11 7.81
CA ALA A 31 -1.21 12.53 7.23
C ALA A 31 -1.40 11.04 6.93
N GLU A 32 -2.00 10.29 7.86
CA GLU A 32 -2.23 8.86 7.69
C GLU A 32 -3.27 8.55 6.61
N LEU A 33 -4.38 9.30 6.56
CA LEU A 33 -5.37 9.16 5.48
C LEU A 33 -4.78 9.51 4.12
N HIS A 34 -3.93 10.53 4.04
CA HIS A 34 -3.24 10.89 2.79
C HIS A 34 -2.29 9.77 2.34
N ARG A 35 -1.51 9.20 3.26
CA ARG A 35 -0.64 8.04 3.00
C ARG A 35 -1.43 6.81 2.55
N MET A 36 -2.57 6.54 3.17
CA MET A 36 -3.46 5.44 2.80
C MET A 36 -4.03 5.62 1.38
N ALA A 37 -4.40 6.85 0.99
CA ALA A 37 -4.86 7.15 -0.36
C ALA A 37 -3.75 6.88 -1.39
N LEU A 38 -2.55 7.41 -1.17
CA LEU A 38 -1.39 7.16 -2.04
C LEU A 38 -1.05 5.68 -2.14
N SER A 39 -1.12 4.95 -1.02
CA SER A 39 -0.90 3.50 -1.00
C SER A 39 -1.95 2.74 -1.80
N ALA A 40 -3.21 3.17 -1.79
CA ALA A 40 -4.28 2.56 -2.57
C ALA A 40 -4.08 2.80 -4.07
N ASP A 41 -3.70 4.02 -4.45
CA ASP A 41 -3.39 4.37 -5.84
C ASP A 41 -2.19 3.58 -6.37
N ALA A 42 -1.10 3.47 -5.59
CA ALA A 42 0.07 2.67 -5.95
C ALA A 42 -0.28 1.18 -6.10
N ALA A 43 -1.12 0.64 -5.19
CA ALA A 43 -1.59 -0.74 -5.27
C ALA A 43 -2.46 -0.99 -6.51
N ALA A 44 -3.34 -0.06 -6.88
CA ALA A 44 -4.18 -0.17 -8.08
C ALA A 44 -3.34 -0.18 -9.36
N HIS A 45 -2.38 0.75 -9.49
CA HIS A 45 -1.47 0.78 -10.63
C HIS A 45 -0.61 -0.49 -10.72
N SER A 46 -0.16 -1.00 -9.57
CA SER A 46 0.62 -2.24 -9.52
C SER A 46 -0.21 -3.46 -9.91
N ALA A 47 -1.49 -3.53 -9.50
CA ALA A 47 -2.39 -4.59 -9.92
C ALA A 47 -2.62 -4.56 -11.44
N ASP A 48 -2.77 -3.36 -12.04
CA ASP A 48 -2.88 -3.22 -13.49
C ASP A 48 -1.59 -3.65 -14.21
N ALA A 49 -0.43 -3.23 -13.69
CA ALA A 49 0.88 -3.65 -14.19
C ALA A 49 1.04 -5.17 -14.17
N LEU A 50 0.69 -5.84 -13.05
CA LEU A 50 0.71 -7.29 -12.93
C LEU A 50 -0.24 -7.97 -13.90
N ARG A 51 -1.44 -7.40 -14.12
CA ARG A 51 -2.39 -7.89 -15.12
C ARG A 51 -1.82 -7.79 -16.54
N ARG A 52 -1.16 -6.68 -16.88
CA ARG A 52 -0.50 -6.51 -18.19
C ARG A 52 0.61 -7.53 -18.38
N ILE A 53 1.41 -7.78 -17.34
CA ILE A 53 2.45 -8.83 -17.35
C ILE A 53 1.83 -10.22 -17.56
N ALA A 54 0.76 -10.55 -16.84
CA ALA A 54 0.11 -11.86 -16.93
C ALA A 54 -0.52 -12.13 -18.30
N ASN A 55 -0.94 -11.08 -19.02
CA ASN A 55 -1.56 -11.18 -20.33
C ASN A 55 -0.57 -11.05 -21.50
N MET A 56 0.73 -10.91 -21.21
CA MET A 56 1.77 -10.78 -22.24
C MET A 56 2.13 -12.16 -22.81
N LEU A 57 1.74 -12.41 -24.06
CA LEU A 57 2.10 -13.59 -24.85
C LEU A 57 2.86 -13.12 -26.10
N ASP A 58 3.81 -13.92 -26.60
CA ASP A 58 4.48 -13.59 -27.86
C ASP A 58 3.55 -13.81 -29.09
N ARG A 59 4.07 -13.52 -30.28
CA ARG A 59 3.34 -13.65 -31.56
C ARG A 59 2.88 -15.08 -31.88
N ASP A 60 3.49 -16.07 -31.25
CA ASP A 60 3.25 -17.51 -31.40
C ASP A 60 2.53 -18.10 -30.16
N GLY A 61 2.15 -17.28 -29.18
CA GLY A 61 1.49 -17.69 -27.95
C GLY A 61 2.41 -18.26 -26.87
N ASN A 62 3.74 -18.14 -27.00
CA ASN A 62 4.68 -18.66 -26.00
C ASN A 62 4.97 -17.64 -24.88
N PRO A 63 5.27 -18.12 -23.66
CA PRO A 63 5.57 -17.26 -22.52
C PRO A 63 6.92 -16.54 -22.63
N VAL A 64 6.84 -15.21 -22.63
CA VAL A 64 7.64 -14.21 -21.88
C VAL A 64 9.14 -14.03 -22.17
N GLU A 65 9.88 -14.99 -22.70
CA GLU A 65 11.33 -14.80 -22.85
C GLU A 65 11.68 -13.66 -23.85
N MET A 66 10.78 -13.37 -24.79
CA MET A 66 10.94 -12.30 -25.80
C MET A 66 10.65 -10.88 -25.29
N HIS A 67 9.90 -10.70 -24.19
CA HIS A 67 9.40 -9.40 -23.70
C HIS A 67 10.12 -8.88 -22.43
N ARG A 68 11.31 -9.38 -22.13
CA ARG A 68 12.04 -9.10 -20.88
C ARG A 68 12.21 -7.61 -20.55
N GLU A 69 12.56 -6.78 -21.54
CA GLU A 69 12.73 -5.33 -21.30
C GLU A 69 11.39 -4.62 -21.06
N GLU A 70 10.31 -5.06 -21.72
CA GLU A 70 8.96 -4.53 -21.53
C GLU A 70 8.40 -4.89 -20.15
N LEU A 71 8.60 -6.13 -19.71
CA LEU A 71 8.32 -6.54 -18.33
C LEU A 71 9.07 -5.69 -17.31
N ARG A 72 10.37 -5.47 -17.56
CA ARG A 72 11.21 -4.69 -16.65
C ARG A 72 10.78 -3.23 -16.59
N ALA A 73 10.31 -2.66 -17.70
CA ALA A 73 9.74 -1.33 -17.75
C ALA A 73 8.44 -1.24 -16.93
N ILE A 74 7.52 -2.20 -17.11
CA ILE A 74 6.25 -2.24 -16.37
C ILE A 74 6.49 -2.42 -14.86
N ALA A 75 7.41 -3.31 -14.48
CA ALA A 75 7.77 -3.53 -13.08
C ALA A 75 8.39 -2.28 -12.44
N ARG A 76 9.30 -1.59 -13.14
CA ARG A 76 9.90 -0.34 -12.64
C ARG A 76 8.87 0.77 -12.48
N ALA A 77 7.93 0.90 -13.42
CA ALA A 77 6.87 1.90 -13.32
C ALA A 77 5.98 1.63 -12.10
N ALA A 78 5.60 0.37 -11.85
CA ALA A 78 4.84 -0.01 -10.66
C ALA A 78 5.61 0.25 -9.35
N LEU A 79 6.91 -0.08 -9.31
CA LEU A 79 7.75 0.19 -8.13
C LEU A 79 7.88 1.68 -7.83
N ALA A 80 8.04 2.52 -8.86
CA ALA A 80 8.17 3.96 -8.69
C ALA A 80 6.92 4.62 -8.07
N GLU A 81 5.73 4.04 -8.24
CA GLU A 81 4.52 4.52 -7.56
C GLU A 81 4.55 4.23 -6.05
N PHE A 82 5.15 3.13 -5.61
CA PHE A 82 5.32 2.86 -4.18
C PHE A 82 6.36 3.76 -3.52
N ASP A 83 7.39 4.21 -4.25
CA ASP A 83 8.38 5.17 -3.74
C ASP A 83 7.75 6.54 -3.37
N ARG A 84 6.57 6.86 -3.94
CA ARG A 84 5.81 8.08 -3.62
C ARG A 84 4.98 7.95 -2.35
N VAL A 85 4.78 6.74 -1.84
CA VAL A 85 4.01 6.50 -0.62
C VAL A 85 4.90 6.79 0.59
N PRO A 86 4.53 7.74 1.47
CA PRO A 86 5.31 7.99 2.68
C PRO A 86 5.47 6.71 3.53
N PRO A 87 6.62 6.51 4.19
CA PRO A 87 6.86 5.31 5.00
C PRO A 87 5.80 5.17 6.10
N TYR A 88 5.42 3.93 6.40
CA TYR A 88 4.46 3.66 7.47
C TYR A 88 5.08 3.99 8.83
N ALA A 89 4.51 4.97 9.51
CA ALA A 89 4.72 5.22 10.93
C ALA A 89 3.39 4.93 11.64
N PRO A 90 3.21 3.74 12.24
CA PRO A 90 1.97 3.40 12.92
C PRO A 90 1.61 4.46 13.96
N VAL A 91 0.41 5.01 13.87
CA VAL A 91 -0.13 6.00 14.82
C VAL A 91 -0.09 5.48 16.27
N THR A 92 -0.19 4.16 16.45
CA THR A 92 -0.05 3.47 17.75
C THR A 92 1.34 3.61 18.37
N THR A 93 2.40 3.68 17.56
CA THR A 93 3.78 3.87 18.05
C THR A 93 4.00 5.29 18.57
N ILE A 94 3.35 6.28 17.94
CA ILE A 94 3.47 7.70 18.33
C ILE A 94 2.74 7.98 19.66
N ILE A 95 1.58 7.34 19.87
CA ILE A 95 0.82 7.47 21.12
C ILE A 95 1.51 6.74 22.27
N GLY A 96 2.11 5.57 22.02
CA GLY A 96 2.91 4.83 23.00
C GLY A 96 4.15 5.60 23.47
N GLN A 97 4.83 6.33 22.56
CA GLN A 97 6.01 7.13 22.91
C GLN A 97 5.69 8.40 23.73
N ARG A 98 4.52 9.03 23.52
CA ARG A 98 4.10 10.19 24.32
C ARG A 98 3.57 9.81 25.71
N GLY A 99 3.03 8.60 25.87
CA GLY A 99 2.55 8.09 27.16
C GLY A 99 3.67 7.63 28.12
N GLN A 100 4.90 7.47 27.64
CA GLN A 100 6.06 7.03 28.45
C GLN A 100 6.92 8.19 29.01
N LEU A 101 6.58 9.44 28.69
CA LEU A 101 7.31 10.63 29.16
C LEU A 101 6.62 11.34 30.35
N HIS A 102 5.72 10.66 31.06
CA HIS A 102 5.07 11.17 32.26
C HIS A 102 5.15 10.19 33.43
#